data_AF-A0A175K104-F1
#
_entry.id   AF-A0A175K104-F1
#
_cell.length_a   1.000
_cell.length_b   1.000
_cell.length_c   1.000
_cell.angle_alpha   90.00
_cell.angle_beta   90.00
_cell.angle_gamma   90.00
#
_symmetry.space_group_name_H-M   'P 1'
#
loop_
_entity.id
_entity.type
_entity.pdbx_description
1 polymer ?
#
loop_
_entity_poly.entity_id
_entity_poly.type
_entity_poly.pdbx_seq_one_letter_code
_entity_poly.pdbx_strand_id
1 'polypeptide(L)'
;MKNKIHYKPEELLNQKATFVCNLKPSKLRGVASEAMILAATSLDGTKVKFCHPSADAAIGAQVIPKEGKVTISAKKISIDVVGKMNLSLKGGLVRTNDVPLIVKDTELTVTVDEVVDGTVR
;
A
#
# COMPACT_ATOMS: atom_id res chain seq x y z
N MET A 1 -5.87 -6.81 -26.44
CA MET A 1 -5.12 -6.17 -25.33
C MET A 1 -6.15 -5.68 -24.32
N LYS A 2 -6.16 -6.20 -23.09
CA LYS A 2 -7.13 -5.75 -22.06
C LYS A 2 -6.73 -4.33 -21.62
N ASN A 3 -7.59 -3.34 -21.84
CA ASN A 3 -7.44 -1.99 -21.28
C ASN A 3 -7.41 -2.13 -19.75
N LYS A 4 -6.22 -2.13 -19.15
CA LYS A 4 -6.09 -2.02 -17.69
C LYS A 4 -6.47 -0.59 -17.32
N ILE A 5 -7.53 -0.45 -16.53
CA ILE A 5 -8.00 0.83 -16.03
C ILE A 5 -6.96 1.32 -15.02
N HIS A 6 -6.29 2.41 -15.35
CA HIS A 6 -5.32 3.07 -14.50
C HIS A 6 -5.73 4.52 -14.34
N TYR A 7 -5.25 5.13 -13.25
CA TYR A 7 -5.40 6.56 -13.01
C TYR A 7 -4.86 7.39 -14.18
N LYS A 8 -5.56 8.45 -14.52
CA LYS A 8 -5.01 9.55 -15.31
C LYS A 8 -4.04 10.35 -14.44
N PRO A 9 -3.02 11.01 -15.03
CA PRO A 9 -2.04 11.78 -14.29
C PRO A 9 -2.65 12.81 -13.31
N GLU A 10 -3.73 13.49 -13.73
CA GLU A 10 -4.44 14.47 -12.92
C GLU A 10 -5.14 13.87 -11.69
N GLU A 11 -5.53 12.60 -11.74
CA GLU A 11 -6.18 11.91 -10.62
C GLU A 11 -5.20 11.53 -9.50
N LEU A 12 -3.89 11.57 -9.80
CA LEU A 12 -2.82 11.28 -8.85
C LEU A 12 -2.47 12.49 -7.97
N LEU A 13 -2.82 13.70 -8.40
CA LEU A 13 -2.46 14.92 -7.69
C LEU A 13 -3.21 15.01 -6.37
N ASN A 14 -2.51 15.45 -5.32
CA ASN A 14 -3.04 15.63 -3.96
C ASN A 14 -3.63 14.37 -3.31
N GLN A 15 -3.30 13.18 -3.82
CA GLN A 15 -3.72 11.93 -3.21
C GLN A 15 -2.78 11.54 -2.07
N LYS A 16 -3.37 11.09 -0.95
CA LYS A 16 -2.64 10.38 0.10
C LYS A 16 -2.62 8.90 -0.22
N ALA A 17 -1.46 8.28 -0.05
CA ALA A 17 -1.28 6.85 -0.26
C ALA A 17 -0.27 6.28 0.74
N THR A 18 -0.29 4.97 0.91
CA THR A 18 0.67 4.22 1.72
C THR A 18 1.84 3.78 0.86
N PHE A 19 3.06 3.92 1.39
CA PHE A 19 4.29 3.62 0.66
C PHE A 19 5.19 2.65 1.43
N VAL A 20 5.92 1.81 0.68
CA VAL A 20 7.10 1.09 1.19
C VAL A 20 8.34 1.96 0.95
N CYS A 21 8.84 2.60 2.00
CA CYS A 21 9.89 3.62 1.91
C CYS A 21 11.33 3.10 2.16
N ASN A 22 11.49 1.87 2.62
CA ASN A 22 12.81 1.26 2.87
C ASN A 22 13.25 0.31 1.75
N LEU A 23 12.74 0.47 0.54
CA LEU A 23 13.24 -0.27 -0.62
C LEU A 23 14.65 0.19 -1.00
N LYS A 24 15.49 -0.76 -1.44
CA LYS A 24 16.71 -0.43 -2.17
C LYS A 24 16.32 0.38 -3.42
N PRO A 25 16.96 1.53 -3.70
CA PRO A 25 16.65 2.33 -4.88
C PRO A 25 16.79 1.51 -6.17
N SER A 26 15.88 1.71 -7.11
CA SER A 26 15.95 1.11 -8.44
C SER A 26 15.77 2.18 -9.52
N LYS A 27 16.35 1.98 -10.70
CA LYS A 27 16.11 2.85 -11.85
C LYS A 27 14.94 2.33 -12.66
N LEU A 28 13.87 3.11 -12.76
CA LEU A 28 12.72 2.82 -13.62
C LEU A 28 12.79 3.77 -14.82
N ARG A 29 13.08 3.22 -16.00
CA ARG A 29 13.24 3.99 -17.25
C ARG A 29 14.23 5.16 -17.11
N GLY A 30 15.34 4.94 -16.40
CA GLY A 30 16.39 5.94 -16.19
C GLY A 30 16.17 6.88 -14.99
N VAL A 31 14.97 6.90 -14.40
CA VAL A 31 14.65 7.73 -13.23
C VAL A 31 14.80 6.92 -11.94
N ALA A 32 15.38 7.50 -10.89
CA ALA A 32 15.51 6.86 -9.59
C ALA A 32 14.14 6.73 -8.91
N SER A 33 13.82 5.51 -8.47
CA SER A 33 12.65 5.18 -7.65
C SER A 33 13.13 4.69 -6.28
N GLU A 34 12.70 5.38 -5.23
CA GLU A 34 13.14 5.15 -3.85
C GLU A 34 12.06 4.53 -2.95
N ALA A 35 10.83 4.44 -3.46
CA ALA A 35 9.69 3.91 -2.74
C ALA A 35 8.72 3.22 -3.71
N MET A 36 7.81 2.45 -3.14
CA MET A 36 6.72 1.81 -3.86
C MET A 36 5.39 2.21 -3.23
N ILE A 37 4.43 2.63 -4.05
CA ILE A 37 3.05 2.87 -3.63
C ILE A 37 2.34 1.53 -3.47
N LEU A 38 1.62 1.33 -2.37
CA LEU A 38 0.75 0.17 -2.19
C LEU A 38 -0.61 0.41 -2.85
N ALA A 39 -1.04 -0.57 -3.64
CA ALA A 39 -2.35 -0.55 -4.29
C ALA A 39 -3.05 -1.90 -4.14
N ALA A 40 -4.37 -1.87 -4.03
CA ALA A 40 -5.17 -3.07 -4.15
C ALA A 40 -5.70 -3.24 -5.56
N THR A 41 -5.67 -4.47 -6.04
CA THR A 41 -6.36 -4.93 -7.24
C THR A 41 -7.56 -5.77 -6.82
N SER A 42 -8.75 -5.45 -7.33
CA SER A 42 -9.97 -6.20 -7.07
C SER A 42 -9.85 -7.66 -7.54
N LEU A 43 -10.65 -8.57 -6.97
CA LEU A 43 -10.60 -10.01 -7.31
C LEU A 43 -10.84 -10.30 -8.79
N ASP A 44 -11.69 -9.51 -9.46
CA ASP A 44 -11.97 -9.61 -10.89
C ASP A 44 -10.91 -8.91 -11.76
N GLY A 45 -9.93 -8.22 -11.15
CA GLY A 45 -8.86 -7.50 -11.82
C GLY A 45 -9.29 -6.24 -12.57
N THR A 46 -10.52 -5.73 -12.33
CA THR A 46 -11.07 -4.59 -13.07
C THR A 46 -10.71 -3.25 -12.46
N LYS A 47 -10.43 -3.20 -11.15
CA LYS A 47 -10.08 -1.97 -10.43
C LYS A 47 -8.72 -2.07 -9.77
N VAL A 48 -7.97 -0.97 -9.84
CA VAL A 48 -6.74 -0.74 -9.07
C VAL A 48 -6.89 0.58 -8.32
N LYS A 49 -6.77 0.54 -7.00
CA LYS A 49 -6.99 1.69 -6.11
C LYS A 49 -5.90 1.75 -5.05
N PHE A 50 -5.54 2.97 -4.62
CA PHE A 50 -4.44 3.14 -3.68
C PHE A 50 -4.88 2.76 -2.27
N CYS A 51 -3.96 2.18 -1.52
CA CYS A 51 -4.14 2.01 -0.08
C CYS A 51 -3.91 3.36 0.60
N HIS A 52 -4.82 3.79 1.45
CA HIS A 52 -4.72 5.04 2.20
C HIS A 52 -5.30 4.88 3.61
N PRO A 53 -4.96 5.75 4.57
CA PRO A 53 -5.62 5.79 5.86
C PRO A 53 -7.12 6.10 5.72
N SER A 54 -7.95 5.53 6.60
CA SER A 54 -9.41 5.70 6.63
C SER A 54 -9.87 7.14 6.90
N ALA A 55 -9.01 7.97 7.45
CA ALA A 55 -9.21 9.41 7.60
C ALA A 55 -7.86 10.14 7.46
N ASP A 56 -7.85 11.45 7.68
CA ASP A 56 -6.64 12.24 7.53
C ASP A 56 -5.54 11.81 8.53
N ALA A 57 -4.35 11.52 8.01
CA ALA A 57 -3.17 11.20 8.81
C ALA A 57 -2.00 12.11 8.43
N ALA A 58 -1.11 12.34 9.40
CA ALA A 58 0.12 13.08 9.17
C ALA A 58 0.99 12.39 8.11
N ILE A 59 1.57 13.19 7.20
CA ILE A 59 2.50 12.67 6.20
C ILE A 59 3.73 12.07 6.90
N GLY A 60 4.13 10.87 6.47
CA GLY A 60 5.23 10.13 7.09
C GLY A 60 4.85 9.31 8.33
N ALA A 61 3.56 9.32 8.74
CA ALA A 61 3.08 8.43 9.78
C ALA A 61 3.33 6.96 9.41
N GLN A 62 3.75 6.17 10.40
CA GLN A 62 4.13 4.78 10.18
C GLN A 62 2.88 3.91 10.06
N VAL A 63 2.88 2.95 9.13
CA VAL A 63 1.82 1.94 9.02
C VAL A 63 2.34 0.63 9.61
N ILE A 64 1.56 0.04 10.51
CA ILE A 64 1.93 -1.19 11.23
C ILE A 64 0.74 -2.17 11.26
N PRO A 65 0.99 -3.48 11.39
CA PRO A 65 -0.04 -4.42 11.84
C PRO A 65 -0.66 -3.95 13.16
N LYS A 66 -2.00 -4.04 13.28
CA LYS A 66 -2.76 -3.73 14.50
C LYS A 66 -2.28 -4.54 15.71
N GLU A 67 -1.86 -5.77 15.46
CA GLU A 67 -1.46 -6.72 16.48
C GLU A 67 -0.12 -7.37 16.12
N GLY A 68 0.60 -7.83 17.14
CA GLY A 68 1.91 -8.47 16.99
C GLY A 68 3.08 -7.53 17.20
N LYS A 69 4.27 -8.11 17.34
CA LYS A 69 5.51 -7.35 17.56
C LYS A 69 6.01 -6.79 16.23
N VAL A 70 6.08 -5.48 16.12
CA VAL A 70 6.53 -4.79 14.90
C VAL A 70 7.88 -4.14 15.14
N THR A 71 8.85 -4.47 14.31
CA THR A 71 10.16 -3.79 14.27
C THR A 71 10.24 -2.99 12.98
N ILE A 72 10.15 -1.67 13.09
CA ILE A 72 10.32 -0.78 11.94
C ILE A 72 11.83 -0.59 11.74
N SER A 73 12.34 -1.17 10.66
CA SER A 73 13.76 -1.13 10.32
C SER A 73 14.03 -0.12 9.22
N ALA A 74 15.02 0.75 9.45
CA ALA A 74 15.56 1.64 8.42
C ALA A 74 16.47 0.90 7.41
N LYS A 75 16.77 -0.39 7.63
CA LYS A 75 17.59 -1.17 6.70
C LYS A 75 16.85 -1.34 5.38
N LYS A 76 17.59 -1.14 4.28
CA LYS A 76 17.05 -1.26 2.93
C LYS A 76 16.72 -2.72 2.58
N ILE A 77 15.51 -2.97 2.09
CA ILE A 77 15.02 -4.31 1.68
C ILE A 77 14.96 -4.44 0.15
N SER A 78 15.03 -5.67 -0.37
CA SER A 78 14.74 -5.93 -1.80
C SER A 78 13.24 -6.00 -2.05
N ILE A 79 12.83 -5.79 -3.29
CA ILE A 79 11.43 -5.88 -3.70
C ILE A 79 10.83 -7.29 -3.47
N ASP A 80 11.65 -8.34 -3.53
CA ASP A 80 11.20 -9.72 -3.26
C ASP A 80 10.67 -9.89 -1.84
N VAL A 81 11.13 -9.07 -0.90
CA VAL A 81 10.62 -9.07 0.47
C VAL A 81 9.17 -8.59 0.48
N VAL A 82 8.85 -7.54 -0.26
CA VAL A 82 7.47 -7.03 -0.39
C VAL A 82 6.58 -8.07 -1.06
N GLY A 83 7.07 -8.73 -2.12
CA GLY A 83 6.32 -9.81 -2.78
C GLY A 83 6.05 -11.03 -1.88
N LYS A 84 6.83 -11.21 -0.82
CA LYS A 84 6.64 -12.24 0.22
C LYS A 84 5.78 -11.76 1.39
N MET A 85 5.54 -10.46 1.53
CA MET A 85 4.58 -9.97 2.51
C MET A 85 3.19 -10.45 2.07
N ASN A 86 2.50 -11.18 2.93
CA ASN A 86 1.14 -11.66 2.65
C ASN A 86 0.14 -10.51 2.80
N LEU A 87 0.22 -9.55 1.87
CA LEU A 87 -0.64 -8.38 1.81
C LEU A 87 -1.93 -8.72 1.08
N SER A 88 -3.05 -8.36 1.69
CA SER A 88 -4.37 -8.59 1.12
C SER A 88 -5.34 -7.48 1.49
N LEU A 89 -6.41 -7.36 0.72
CA LEU A 89 -7.56 -6.52 1.05
C LEU A 89 -8.73 -7.48 1.34
N LYS A 90 -9.28 -7.41 2.55
CA LYS A 90 -10.43 -8.23 2.94
C LYS A 90 -11.41 -7.41 3.77
N GLY A 91 -12.67 -7.36 3.34
CA GLY A 91 -13.72 -6.59 4.01
C GLY A 91 -13.40 -5.10 4.09
N GLY A 92 -12.76 -4.53 3.07
CA GLY A 92 -12.35 -3.12 2.99
C GLY A 92 -11.10 -2.76 3.79
N LEU A 93 -10.50 -3.72 4.50
CA LEU A 93 -9.30 -3.49 5.31
C LEU A 93 -8.07 -4.10 4.65
N VAL A 94 -7.01 -3.30 4.52
CA VAL A 94 -5.69 -3.78 4.10
C VAL A 94 -5.07 -4.55 5.26
N ARG A 95 -4.54 -5.74 4.98
CA ARG A 95 -4.04 -6.68 5.98
C ARG A 95 -2.67 -7.21 5.60
N THR A 96 -1.90 -7.58 6.61
CA THR A 96 -0.70 -8.41 6.47
C THR A 96 -0.82 -9.64 7.35
N ASN A 97 -0.66 -10.84 6.77
CA ASN A 97 -0.89 -12.11 7.49
C ASN A 97 -2.26 -12.12 8.22
N ASP A 98 -3.31 -11.68 7.53
CA ASP A 98 -4.67 -11.50 8.05
C ASP A 98 -4.88 -10.47 9.18
N VAL A 99 -3.82 -9.82 9.67
CA VAL A 99 -3.90 -8.72 10.64
C VAL A 99 -4.11 -7.38 9.93
N PRO A 100 -5.14 -6.58 10.27
CA PRO A 100 -5.34 -5.25 9.70
C PRO A 100 -4.12 -4.34 9.88
N LEU A 101 -3.80 -3.56 8.85
CA LEU A 101 -2.85 -2.47 8.96
C LEU A 101 -3.56 -1.22 9.53
N ILE A 102 -2.86 -0.54 10.44
CA ILE A 102 -3.27 0.71 11.05
C ILE A 102 -2.16 1.75 10.92
N VAL A 103 -2.53 3.03 11.05
CA VAL A 103 -1.57 4.10 11.28
C VAL A 103 -1.13 4.02 12.75
N LYS A 104 0.17 3.86 12.97
CA LYS A 104 0.78 3.70 14.29
C LYS A 104 0.36 4.83 15.24
N ASP A 105 0.12 4.48 16.50
CA ASP A 105 -0.30 5.38 17.57
C ASP A 105 -1.69 6.01 17.35
N THR A 106 -2.51 5.41 16.47
CA THR A 106 -3.90 5.82 16.19
C THR A 106 -4.82 4.61 15.99
N GLU A 107 -6.13 4.85 15.91
CA GLU A 107 -7.14 3.85 15.53
C GLU A 107 -7.45 3.84 14.01
N LEU A 108 -6.73 4.64 13.21
CA LEU A 108 -6.98 4.73 11.77
C LEU A 108 -6.53 3.45 11.07
N THR A 109 -7.47 2.76 10.43
CA THR A 109 -7.16 1.62 9.56
C THR A 109 -6.66 2.07 8.19
N VAL A 110 -5.95 1.18 7.49
CA VAL A 110 -5.64 1.36 6.07
C VAL A 110 -6.71 0.69 5.21
N THR A 111 -7.30 1.46 4.31
CA THR A 111 -8.45 1.10 3.48
C THR A 111 -8.16 1.36 2.01
N VAL A 112 -9.12 0.99 1.15
CA VAL A 112 -9.09 1.22 -0.29
C VAL A 112 -10.49 1.60 -0.76
N ASP A 113 -10.59 2.66 -1.55
CA ASP A 113 -11.86 3.06 -2.15
C ASP A 113 -12.37 2.05 -3.18
N GLU A 114 -13.69 1.85 -3.22
CA GLU A 114 -14.42 1.07 -4.24
C GLU A 114 -14.02 -0.41 -4.42
N VAL A 115 -13.09 -0.93 -3.62
CA VAL A 115 -12.65 -2.32 -3.61
C VAL A 115 -12.84 -2.87 -2.20
N VAL A 116 -13.59 -3.96 -2.08
CA VAL A 116 -13.86 -4.60 -0.78
C VAL A 116 -12.89 -5.74 -0.51
N ASP A 117 -12.64 -6.56 -1.53
CA ASP A 117 -11.74 -7.71 -1.45
C ASP A 117 -10.78 -7.72 -2.65
N GLY A 118 -9.54 -8.15 -2.41
CA GLY A 118 -8.53 -8.14 -3.45
C GLY A 118 -7.12 -8.50 -2.98
N THR A 119 -6.18 -8.35 -3.90
CA THR A 119 -4.75 -8.52 -3.61
C THR A 119 -4.10 -7.15 -3.46
N VAL A 120 -3.20 -7.00 -2.48
CA VAL A 120 -2.45 -5.77 -2.25
C VAL A 120 -1.00 -6.03 -2.62
N ARG A 121 -0.41 -5.12 -3.40
CA ARG A 121 1.01 -5.19 -3.79
C ARG A 121 1.65 -3.82 -3.79
#